data_AF-A0A354X2T1-F1
#
_entry.id   AF-A0A354X2T1-F1
#
_cell.length_a   1.000
_cell.length_b   1.000
_cell.length_c   1.000
_cell.angle_alpha   90.00
_cell.angle_beta   90.00
_cell.angle_gamma   90.00
#
_symmetry.space_group_name_H-M   'P 1'
#
loop_
_entity.id
_entity.type
_entity.pdbx_description
1 polymer ?
#
loop_
_entity_poly.entity_id
_entity_poly.type
_entity_poly.pdbx_seq_one_letter_code
_entity_poly.pdbx_strand_id
1 'polypeptide(L)'
;MLFSCGVTNHKISSTEREKTVFQTSSQWKPTIDVRADAAIIYGANDRTNISFAERVKSWRDRGYATHFMTGIAWGEYQDYFTGEWDGKRHLDEGQVTRQGDTIWHG
;
A
#
# COMPACT_ATOMS: atom_id res chain seq x y z
N MET A 1 5.44 5.60 -50.12
CA MET A 1 5.60 6.50 -48.96
C MET A 1 4.89 5.82 -47.80
N LEU A 2 5.63 5.13 -46.94
CA LEU A 2 5.08 4.37 -45.80
C LEU A 2 5.21 5.25 -44.56
N PHE A 3 4.08 5.66 -43.98
CA PHE A 3 4.06 6.34 -42.68
C PHE A 3 4.28 5.30 -41.58
N SER A 4 5.48 5.31 -40.99
CA SER A 4 5.76 4.60 -39.74
C SER A 4 5.13 5.40 -38.60
N CYS A 5 4.14 4.81 -37.93
CA CYS A 5 3.57 5.36 -36.71
C CYS A 5 4.61 5.22 -35.60
N GLY A 6 5.30 6.30 -35.28
CA GLY A 6 6.25 6.33 -34.18
C GLY A 6 5.50 6.15 -32.86
N VAL A 7 5.77 5.04 -32.17
CA VAL A 7 5.35 4.87 -30.78
C VAL A 7 6.16 5.87 -29.95
N THR A 8 5.55 7.00 -29.62
CA THR A 8 6.13 7.94 -28.66
C THR A 8 6.17 7.27 -27.30
N ASN A 9 7.37 6.94 -26.85
CA ASN A 9 7.64 6.47 -25.51
C ASN A 9 7.39 7.66 -24.56
N HIS A 10 6.17 7.78 -24.04
CA HIS A 10 5.80 8.86 -23.15
C HIS A 10 6.53 8.65 -21.82
N LYS A 11 7.68 9.32 -21.64
CA LYS A 11 8.24 9.50 -20.30
C LYS A 11 7.22 10.32 -19.52
N ILE A 12 6.49 9.66 -18.63
CA ILE A 12 5.62 10.31 -17.66
C ILE A 12 6.49 11.30 -16.88
N SER A 13 6.29 12.59 -17.17
CA SER A 13 6.86 13.69 -16.42
C SER A 13 6.38 13.60 -14.98
N SER A 14 7.26 13.82 -14.02
CA SER A 14 6.98 13.83 -12.57
C SER A 14 6.06 14.98 -12.12
N THR A 15 5.24 15.51 -13.01
CA THR A 15 4.35 16.67 -12.84
C THR A 15 2.89 16.40 -13.22
N GLU A 16 2.57 15.22 -13.78
CA GLU A 16 1.18 14.75 -13.84
C GLU A 16 0.77 14.42 -12.40
N ARG A 17 0.06 15.34 -11.74
CA ARG A 17 -0.50 15.08 -10.40
C ARG A 17 -1.46 13.90 -10.50
N GLU A 18 -1.16 12.82 -9.82
CA GLU A 18 -2.09 11.71 -9.59
C GLU A 18 -3.38 12.29 -9.00
N LYS A 19 -4.51 12.07 -9.67
CA LYS A 19 -5.82 12.61 -9.26
C LYS A 19 -6.66 11.55 -8.57
N THR A 20 -6.42 10.28 -8.88
CA THR A 20 -7.15 9.13 -8.40
C THR A 20 -6.20 8.09 -7.82
N VAL A 21 -6.47 7.69 -6.57
CA VAL A 21 -5.68 6.68 -5.85
C VAL A 21 -6.60 5.73 -5.10
N PHE A 22 -6.15 4.50 -4.92
CA PHE A 22 -6.83 3.51 -4.08
C PHE A 22 -5.81 2.68 -3.31
N GLN A 23 -6.23 2.14 -2.18
CA GLN A 23 -5.41 1.26 -1.36
C GLN A 23 -5.73 -0.20 -1.63
N THR A 24 -4.70 -1.02 -1.78
CA THR A 24 -4.84 -2.47 -1.90
C THR A 24 -3.68 -3.17 -1.24
N SER A 25 -3.94 -4.33 -0.67
CA SER A 25 -2.89 -5.19 -0.12
C SER A 25 -2.52 -6.34 -1.06
N SER A 26 -3.25 -6.49 -2.18
CA SER A 26 -3.09 -7.57 -3.15
C SER A 26 -2.21 -7.16 -4.34
N GLN A 27 -1.67 -8.17 -5.03
CA GLN A 27 -1.20 -7.99 -6.41
C GLN A 27 -2.33 -7.57 -7.34
N TRP A 28 -1.98 -7.01 -8.51
CA TRP A 28 -2.95 -6.73 -9.55
C TRP A 28 -3.73 -7.98 -9.95
N LYS A 29 -5.04 -7.82 -10.13
CA LYS A 29 -5.93 -8.81 -10.76
C LYS A 29 -6.94 -8.06 -11.63
N PRO A 30 -7.45 -8.67 -12.73
CA PRO A 30 -8.42 -8.00 -13.61
C PRO A 30 -9.68 -7.55 -12.86
N THR A 31 -10.10 -8.29 -11.85
CA THR A 31 -11.31 -8.02 -11.05
C THR A 31 -11.19 -6.80 -10.14
N ILE A 32 -9.99 -6.26 -9.94
CA ILE A 32 -9.73 -5.10 -9.09
C ILE A 32 -9.01 -3.98 -9.87
N ASP A 33 -9.05 -4.03 -11.21
CA ASP A 33 -8.48 -3.02 -12.08
C ASP A 33 -9.43 -1.80 -12.19
N VAL A 34 -9.30 -0.87 -11.25
CA VAL A 34 -10.19 0.31 -11.16
C VAL A 34 -9.74 1.51 -12.03
N ARG A 35 -8.63 1.37 -12.77
CA ARG A 35 -8.11 2.36 -13.73
C ARG A 35 -7.78 3.72 -13.10
N ALA A 36 -7.34 3.71 -11.84
CA ALA A 36 -6.83 4.89 -11.15
C ALA A 36 -5.40 5.23 -11.59
N ASP A 37 -4.92 6.42 -11.22
CA ASP A 37 -3.57 6.90 -11.56
C ASP A 37 -2.49 6.20 -10.72
N ALA A 38 -2.79 5.93 -9.44
CA ALA A 38 -1.87 5.24 -8.54
C ALA A 38 -2.55 4.16 -7.67
N ALA A 39 -1.79 3.11 -7.38
CA ALA A 39 -2.12 2.11 -6.37
C ALA A 39 -1.25 2.34 -5.13
N ILE A 40 -1.87 2.41 -3.95
CA ILE A 40 -1.18 2.42 -2.65
C ILE A 40 -1.12 0.97 -2.16
N ILE A 41 0.07 0.38 -2.16
CA ILE A 41 0.28 -0.99 -1.71
C ILE A 41 0.40 -0.98 -0.19
N TYR A 42 -0.56 -1.62 0.49
CA TYR A 42 -0.60 -1.72 1.93
C TYR A 42 0.22 -2.92 2.46
N GLY A 43 1.03 -2.66 3.49
CA GLY A 43 1.86 -3.63 4.21
C GLY A 43 3.16 -3.98 3.47
N ALA A 44 4.32 -3.82 4.14
CA ALA A 44 5.65 -4.09 3.56
C ALA A 44 6.06 -5.56 3.63
N ASN A 45 5.33 -6.37 4.40
CA ASN A 45 5.65 -7.77 4.61
C ASN A 45 5.34 -8.59 3.35
N ASP A 46 6.05 -9.68 3.21
CA ASP A 46 5.71 -10.71 2.25
C ASP A 46 4.41 -11.40 2.66
N ARG A 47 3.69 -11.90 1.65
CA ARG A 47 2.52 -12.74 1.85
C ARG A 47 2.89 -14.18 1.52
N THR A 48 2.09 -15.12 2.01
CA THR A 48 2.31 -16.58 1.89
C THR A 48 2.83 -17.05 0.53
N ASN A 49 2.39 -16.42 -0.57
CA ASN A 49 2.74 -16.81 -1.93
C ASN A 49 3.28 -15.68 -2.81
N ILE A 50 3.58 -14.51 -2.24
CA ILE A 50 4.08 -13.37 -3.03
C ILE A 50 4.79 -12.34 -2.17
N SER A 51 5.96 -11.89 -2.63
CA SER A 51 6.70 -10.84 -1.96
C SER A 51 6.03 -9.47 -2.10
N PHE A 52 6.36 -8.54 -1.21
CA PHE A 52 5.97 -7.13 -1.37
C PHE A 52 6.44 -6.55 -2.70
N ALA A 53 7.69 -6.84 -3.09
CA ALA A 53 8.28 -6.35 -4.34
C ALA A 53 7.51 -6.85 -5.57
N GLU A 54 7.11 -8.12 -5.60
CA GLU A 54 6.30 -8.68 -6.68
C GLU A 54 4.89 -8.08 -6.74
N ARG A 55 4.27 -7.79 -5.58
CA ARG A 55 3.01 -7.05 -5.54
C ARG A 55 3.17 -5.68 -6.19
N VAL A 56 4.18 -4.90 -5.80
CA VAL A 56 4.47 -3.57 -6.38
C VAL A 56 4.73 -3.69 -7.88
N LYS A 57 5.54 -4.66 -8.30
CA LYS A 57 5.85 -4.91 -9.71
C LYS A 57 4.60 -5.20 -10.53
N SER A 58 3.68 -6.00 -10.01
CA SER A 58 2.44 -6.38 -10.72
C SER A 58 1.59 -5.17 -11.13
N TRP A 59 1.59 -4.11 -10.33
CA TRP A 59 0.91 -2.84 -10.62
C TRP A 59 1.70 -1.95 -11.57
N ARG A 60 3.03 -1.81 -11.35
CA ARG A 60 3.92 -1.03 -12.23
C ARG A 60 3.92 -1.54 -13.67
N ASP A 61 3.95 -2.85 -13.85
CA ASP A 61 3.92 -3.50 -15.18
C ASP A 61 2.65 -3.14 -15.98
N ARG A 62 1.63 -2.56 -15.34
CA ARG A 62 0.35 -2.16 -15.94
C ARG A 62 0.13 -0.65 -16.00
N GLY A 63 1.19 0.12 -15.76
CA GLY A 63 1.18 1.57 -15.93
C GLY A 63 0.71 2.37 -14.72
N TYR A 64 0.49 1.72 -13.57
CA TYR A 64 0.16 2.43 -12.34
C TYR A 64 1.41 3.07 -11.73
N ALA A 65 1.26 4.31 -11.23
CA ALA A 65 2.15 4.79 -10.19
C ALA A 65 1.91 3.97 -8.91
N THR A 66 2.96 3.77 -8.11
CA THR A 66 2.87 2.93 -6.91
C THR A 66 3.37 3.69 -5.70
N HIS A 67 2.50 3.79 -4.71
CA HIS A 67 2.82 4.26 -3.36
C HIS A 67 2.86 3.10 -2.39
N PHE A 68 3.40 3.37 -1.22
CA PHE A 68 3.44 2.41 -0.12
C PHE A 68 2.80 3.02 1.12
N MET A 69 1.99 2.23 1.81
CA MET A 69 1.45 2.57 3.11
C MET A 69 1.64 1.39 4.07
N THR A 70 2.10 1.67 5.27
CA THR A 70 2.06 0.72 6.40
C THR A 70 1.16 1.30 7.47
N GLY A 71 0.32 0.47 8.07
CA GLY A 71 -0.48 0.85 9.24
C GLY A 71 0.02 0.08 10.46
N ILE A 72 0.07 0.77 11.59
CA ILE A 72 0.41 0.17 12.89
C ILE A 72 -0.82 -0.54 13.47
N ALA A 73 -2.04 -0.06 13.17
CA ALA A 73 -3.29 -0.53 13.78
C ALA A 73 -3.84 -1.87 13.25
N TRP A 74 -3.38 -2.37 12.11
CA TRP A 74 -3.97 -3.57 11.45
C TRP A 74 -2.93 -4.62 11.00
N GLY A 75 -1.73 -4.56 11.58
CA GLY A 75 -0.66 -5.55 11.33
C GLY A 75 -0.58 -6.62 12.43
N GLU A 76 0.39 -7.52 12.30
CA GLU A 76 0.73 -8.54 13.30
C GLU A 76 1.52 -7.94 14.48
N TYR A 77 1.22 -6.70 14.88
CA TYR A 77 1.88 -6.02 15.99
C TYR A 77 1.27 -6.41 17.34
N GLN A 78 0.47 -7.48 17.38
CA GLN A 78 -0.09 -8.00 18.62
C GLN A 78 1.03 -8.27 19.62
N ASP A 79 2.13 -8.88 19.16
CA ASP A 79 3.30 -9.21 19.97
C ASP A 79 4.01 -7.97 20.54
N TYR A 80 3.95 -6.85 19.83
CA TYR A 80 4.40 -5.57 20.36
C TYR A 80 3.48 -5.12 21.49
N PHE A 81 2.17 -5.01 21.23
CA PHE A 81 1.20 -4.54 22.23
C PHE A 81 1.08 -5.46 23.47
N THR A 82 1.23 -6.77 23.31
CA THR A 82 1.22 -7.75 24.40
C THR A 82 2.56 -7.87 25.11
N GLY A 83 3.64 -7.33 24.54
CA GLY A 83 4.99 -7.44 25.06
C GLY A 83 5.67 -8.76 24.80
N GLU A 84 5.16 -9.58 23.87
CA GLU A 84 5.87 -10.78 23.41
C GLU A 84 7.14 -10.43 22.62
N TRP A 85 7.22 -9.23 22.06
CA TRP A 85 8.39 -8.73 21.34
C TRP A 85 9.57 -8.34 22.24
N ASP A 86 9.34 -7.61 23.36
CA ASP A 86 10.41 -7.09 24.24
C ASP A 86 10.15 -7.26 25.76
N GLY A 87 9.10 -7.98 26.13
CA GLY A 87 8.68 -8.20 27.52
C GLY A 87 7.87 -7.06 28.15
N LYS A 88 7.54 -5.99 27.40
CA LYS A 88 6.78 -4.83 27.91
C LYS A 88 5.45 -4.66 27.19
N ARG A 89 4.38 -4.46 27.95
CA ARG A 89 3.07 -4.15 27.36
C ARG A 89 3.05 -2.71 26.90
N HIS A 90 2.73 -2.48 25.62
CA HIS A 90 2.71 -1.16 24.98
C HIS A 90 1.29 -0.65 24.67
N LEU A 91 0.29 -1.09 25.44
CA LEU A 91 -1.12 -0.68 25.23
C LEU A 91 -1.40 0.80 25.53
N ASP A 92 -0.50 1.44 26.27
CA ASP A 92 -0.48 2.86 26.59
C ASP A 92 -0.07 3.75 25.40
N GLU A 93 0.50 3.16 24.35
CA GLU A 93 0.82 3.87 23.11
C GLU A 93 -0.38 4.01 22.16
N GLY A 94 -1.51 3.37 22.49
CA GLY A 94 -2.77 3.52 21.77
C GLY A 94 -3.40 4.90 21.96
N GLN A 95 -4.14 5.37 20.96
CA GLN A 95 -4.95 6.58 21.11
C GLN A 95 -6.00 6.36 22.21
N VAL A 96 -6.26 7.38 23.04
CA VAL A 96 -7.29 7.32 24.08
C VAL A 96 -8.37 8.36 23.87
N THR A 97 -9.60 8.07 24.31
CA THR A 97 -10.66 9.07 24.43
C THR A 97 -10.29 10.12 25.47
N ARG A 98 -11.03 11.24 25.52
CA ARG A 98 -10.85 12.25 26.58
C ARG A 98 -11.10 11.69 27.99
N GLN A 99 -11.84 10.59 28.09
CA GLN A 99 -12.12 9.90 29.36
C GLN A 99 -11.08 8.82 29.71
N GLY A 100 -10.10 8.58 28.82
CA GLY A 100 -8.99 7.64 29.05
C GLY A 100 -9.21 6.25 28.47
N ASP A 101 -10.29 6.00 27.73
CA ASP A 101 -10.55 4.69 27.12
C ASP A 101 -9.69 4.50 25.86
N THR A 102 -9.04 3.35 25.72
CA THR A 102 -8.26 3.02 24.53
C THR A 102 -9.15 2.90 23.30
N ILE A 103 -8.80 3.64 22.25
CA ILE A 103 -9.39 3.58 20.92
C ILE A 103 -8.57 2.59 20.09
N TRP A 104 -9.16 1.44 19.80
CA TRP A 104 -8.52 0.36 19.06
C TRP A 104 -8.65 0.52 17.54
N HIS A 105 -9.76 1.12 17.08
CA HIS A 105 -10.00 1.42 15.67
C HIS A 105 -10.75 2.76 15.54
N GLY A 106 -10.45 3.49 14.48
CA GLY A 106 -11.19 4.68 14.02
C GLY A 106 -11.79 4.41 12.65
#